data_AF-A0A359CRK8-F1
#
_entry.id   AF-A0A359CRK8-F1
#
_cell.length_a   1.000
_cell.length_b   1.000
_cell.length_c   1.000
_cell.angle_alpha   90.00
_cell.angle_beta   90.00
_cell.angle_gamma   90.00
#
_symmetry.space_group_name_H-M   'P 1'
#
loop_
_entity.id
_entity.type
_entity.pdbx_description
1 polymer ?
#
loop_
_entity_poly.entity_id
_entity_poly.type
_entity_poly.pdbx_seq_one_letter_code
_entity_poly.pdbx_strand_id
1 'polypeptide(L)'
;AHGGAAWVVNTISTTLLGKVGGILAILGVVACPITSGDTAFRSARLTIADSLNFKQEPIKNRLAISIPLFIVGYILTKINFDVIWRYFAWSNQTLAMLVLWTSAMYLAVNKKIHWIATIPATFMTAVSVTYIMVANEGLKLPAAIGYPIGIAAAAIAFSIFMVQMKKKTNSTAFEL
;
A
#
# COMPACT_ATOMS: atom_id res chain seq x y z
N ALA A 1 -1.50 31.78 -2.38
CA ALA A 1 -0.84 30.47 -2.21
C ALA A 1 -0.44 29.96 -3.60
N HIS A 2 0.81 30.16 -3.99
CA HIS A 2 1.40 29.64 -5.24
C HIS A 2 2.35 28.51 -4.84
N GLY A 3 2.13 27.27 -5.30
CA GLY A 3 3.04 26.15 -4.98
C GLY A 3 2.45 24.74 -4.91
N GLY A 4 1.14 24.54 -5.09
CA GLY A 4 0.57 23.19 -5.12
C GLY A 4 0.92 22.42 -6.40
N ALA A 5 1.07 21.09 -6.33
CA ALA A 5 1.40 20.24 -7.50
C ALA A 5 0.46 20.46 -8.70
N ALA A 6 -0.84 20.62 -8.42
CA ALA A 6 -1.86 20.95 -9.42
C ALA A 6 -1.59 22.28 -10.16
N TRP A 7 -1.10 23.29 -9.45
CA TRP A 7 -0.80 24.62 -10.00
C TRP A 7 0.46 24.59 -10.88
N VAL A 8 1.48 23.85 -10.45
CA VAL A 8 2.72 23.65 -11.22
C VAL A 8 2.41 22.94 -12.54
N VAL A 9 1.61 21.85 -12.50
CA VAL A 9 1.23 21.11 -13.70
C VAL A 9 0.41 21.99 -14.66
N ASN A 10 -0.55 22.77 -14.15
CA ASN A 10 -1.34 23.67 -14.99
C ASN A 10 -0.47 24.75 -15.66
N THR A 11 0.43 25.40 -14.89
CA THR A 11 1.32 26.46 -15.40
C THR A 11 2.29 25.92 -16.45
N ILE A 12 2.93 24.78 -16.20
CA ILE A 12 3.83 24.14 -17.16
C ILE A 12 3.07 23.74 -18.43
N SER A 13 1.90 23.11 -18.28
CA SER A 13 1.12 22.62 -19.43
C SER A 13 0.58 23.76 -20.29
N THR A 14 0.14 24.86 -19.69
CA THR A 14 -0.33 26.05 -20.44
C THR A 14 0.80 26.82 -21.10
N THR A 15 1.99 26.87 -20.47
CA THR A 15 3.16 27.58 -21.03
C THR A 15 3.83 26.80 -22.16
N LEU A 16 3.92 25.46 -22.07
CA LEU A 16 4.59 24.62 -23.08
C LEU A 16 3.66 24.13 -24.19
N LEU A 17 2.40 23.80 -23.88
CA LEU A 17 1.47 23.15 -24.81
C LEU A 17 0.27 24.05 -25.19
N GLY A 18 0.22 25.29 -24.70
CA GLY A 18 -0.83 26.26 -25.01
C GLY A 18 -2.23 25.79 -24.57
N LYS A 19 -3.27 26.18 -25.34
CA LYS A 19 -4.68 25.88 -25.01
C LYS A 19 -4.98 24.38 -24.89
N VAL A 20 -4.35 23.54 -25.70
CA VAL A 20 -4.55 22.08 -25.67
C VAL A 20 -3.95 21.48 -24.39
N GLY A 21 -2.77 21.94 -23.98
CA GLY A 21 -2.15 21.57 -22.70
C GLY A 21 -2.97 21.96 -21.47
N GLY A 22 -3.62 23.13 -21.52
CA GLY A 22 -4.52 23.57 -20.45
C GLY A 22 -5.73 22.65 -20.25
N ILE A 23 -6.34 22.17 -21.34
CA ILE A 23 -7.48 21.24 -21.28
C ILE A 23 -7.04 19.87 -20.71
N LEU A 24 -5.91 19.35 -21.17
CA LEU A 24 -5.36 18.09 -20.67
C LEU A 24 -4.96 18.17 -19.19
N ALA A 25 -4.42 19.31 -18.75
CA ALA A 25 -4.12 19.55 -17.34
C ALA A 25 -5.38 19.54 -16.47
N ILE A 26 -6.49 20.14 -16.92
CA ILE A 26 -7.76 20.11 -16.17
C ILE A 26 -8.30 18.68 -16.08
N LEU A 27 -8.28 17.92 -17.19
CA LEU A 27 -8.73 16.53 -17.19
C LEU A 27 -7.88 15.65 -16.25
N GLY A 28 -6.55 15.79 -16.29
CA GLY A 28 -5.63 15.00 -15.48
C GLY A 28 -5.62 15.39 -14.00
N VAL A 29 -5.70 16.68 -13.69
CA VAL A 29 -5.57 17.19 -12.30
C VAL A 29 -6.91 17.24 -11.58
N VAL A 30 -8.03 17.40 -12.29
CA VAL A 30 -9.36 17.58 -11.68
C VAL A 30 -10.25 16.37 -11.94
N ALA A 31 -10.50 16.00 -13.20
CA ALA A 31 -11.48 14.96 -13.51
C ALA A 31 -11.03 13.56 -13.07
N CYS A 32 -9.76 13.19 -13.34
CA CYS A 32 -9.24 11.86 -13.02
C CYS A 32 -9.17 11.56 -11.51
N PRO A 33 -8.73 12.48 -10.63
CA PRO A 33 -8.77 12.24 -9.19
C PRO A 33 -10.19 12.11 -8.64
N ILE A 34 -11.18 12.83 -9.20
CA ILE A 34 -12.58 12.69 -8.80
C ILE A 34 -13.09 11.28 -9.11
N THR A 35 -12.90 10.79 -10.33
CA THR A 35 -13.41 9.47 -10.75
C THR A 35 -12.68 8.31 -10.04
N SER A 36 -11.37 8.45 -9.84
CA SER A 36 -10.58 7.49 -9.08
C SER A 36 -10.93 7.51 -7.59
N GLY A 37 -11.23 8.70 -7.04
CA GLY A 37 -11.72 8.86 -5.68
C GLY A 37 -13.06 8.17 -5.46
N ASP A 38 -14.05 8.40 -6.32
CA ASP A 38 -15.37 7.73 -6.24
C ASP A 38 -15.22 6.20 -6.34
N THR A 39 -14.34 5.74 -7.22
CA THR A 39 -13.98 4.32 -7.35
C THR A 39 -13.35 3.79 -6.05
N ALA A 40 -12.46 4.55 -5.41
CA ALA A 40 -11.83 4.17 -4.15
C ALA A 40 -12.84 4.08 -2.99
N PHE A 41 -13.75 5.05 -2.85
CA PHE A 41 -14.81 5.01 -1.83
C PHE A 41 -15.74 3.81 -2.03
N ARG A 42 -16.09 3.50 -3.29
CA ARG A 42 -16.89 2.32 -3.61
C ARG A 42 -16.16 1.03 -3.26
N SER A 43 -14.89 0.90 -3.62
CA SER A 43 -14.06 -0.27 -3.32
C SER A 43 -13.89 -0.45 -1.81
N ALA A 44 -13.57 0.61 -1.07
CA ALA A 44 -13.43 0.56 0.38
C ALA A 44 -14.72 0.08 1.06
N ARG A 45 -15.88 0.58 0.64
CA ARG A 45 -17.18 0.13 1.15
C ARG A 45 -17.41 -1.36 0.91
N LEU A 46 -17.06 -1.88 -0.27
CA LEU A 46 -17.17 -3.31 -0.61
C LEU A 46 -16.22 -4.15 0.26
N THR A 47 -14.95 -3.77 0.34
CA THR A 47 -13.96 -4.45 1.18
C THR A 47 -14.38 -4.52 2.65
N ILE A 48 -14.89 -3.41 3.21
CA ILE A 48 -15.37 -3.38 4.60
C ILE A 48 -16.56 -4.34 4.77
N ALA A 49 -17.53 -4.31 3.86
CA ALA A 49 -18.68 -5.20 3.97
C ALA A 49 -18.29 -6.67 3.84
N ASP A 50 -17.38 -7.00 2.93
CA ASP A 50 -16.89 -8.38 2.76
C ASP A 50 -16.14 -8.83 4.01
N SER A 51 -15.30 -7.98 4.60
CA SER A 51 -14.59 -8.28 5.85
C SER A 51 -15.51 -8.50 7.06
N LEU A 52 -16.68 -7.84 7.07
CA LEU A 52 -17.70 -7.96 8.11
C LEU A 52 -18.80 -8.97 7.76
N ASN A 53 -18.71 -9.65 6.61
CA ASN A 53 -19.78 -10.47 6.04
C ASN A 53 -21.16 -9.77 6.03
N PHE A 54 -21.16 -8.46 5.77
CA PHE A 54 -22.34 -7.61 5.84
C PHE A 54 -23.03 -7.50 4.48
N LYS A 55 -24.29 -7.95 4.39
CA LYS A 55 -25.05 -7.94 3.13
C LYS A 55 -25.37 -6.51 2.68
N GLN A 56 -24.92 -6.15 1.46
CA GLN A 56 -25.10 -4.81 0.88
C GLN A 56 -26.36 -4.64 -0.01
N GLU A 57 -27.26 -5.61 -0.02
CA GLU A 57 -28.45 -5.62 -0.87
C GLU A 57 -29.35 -4.38 -0.65
N PRO A 58 -29.82 -4.08 0.58
CA PRO A 58 -30.69 -2.93 0.81
C PRO A 58 -29.91 -1.60 0.87
N ILE A 59 -30.52 -0.53 0.35
CA ILE A 59 -29.94 0.83 0.32
C ILE A 59 -29.55 1.33 1.73
N LYS A 60 -30.31 0.95 2.77
CA LYS A 60 -30.04 1.30 4.17
C LYS A 60 -28.70 0.75 4.65
N ASN A 61 -28.37 -0.49 4.25
CA ASN A 61 -27.11 -1.15 4.60
C ASN A 61 -25.92 -0.51 3.87
N ARG A 62 -26.16 0.04 2.67
CA ARG A 62 -25.13 0.78 1.93
C ARG A 62 -24.78 2.08 2.65
N LEU A 63 -25.79 2.82 3.11
CA LEU A 63 -25.60 4.09 3.84
C LEU A 63 -24.93 3.89 5.20
N ALA A 64 -25.22 2.77 5.88
CA ALA A 64 -24.60 2.44 7.17
C ALA A 64 -23.06 2.35 7.11
N ILE A 65 -22.49 1.93 5.97
CA ILE A 65 -21.03 1.87 5.76
C ILE A 65 -20.53 3.16 5.08
N SER A 66 -21.27 3.68 4.09
CA SER A 66 -20.87 4.87 3.35
C SER A 66 -20.77 6.12 4.23
N ILE A 67 -21.73 6.35 5.14
CA ILE A 67 -21.76 7.58 5.96
C ILE A 67 -20.51 7.66 6.86
N PRO A 68 -20.17 6.63 7.66
CA PRO A 68 -18.92 6.63 8.41
C PRO A 68 -17.69 6.78 7.52
N LEU A 69 -17.66 6.12 6.36
CA LEU A 69 -16.54 6.20 5.41
C LEU A 69 -16.34 7.64 4.87
N PHE A 70 -17.42 8.35 4.55
CA PHE A 70 -17.37 9.75 4.12
C PHE A 70 -16.95 10.69 5.26
N ILE A 71 -17.38 10.42 6.50
CA ILE A 71 -16.94 11.19 7.67
C ILE A 71 -15.42 11.07 7.85
N VAL A 72 -14.89 9.85 7.78
CA VAL A 72 -13.44 9.61 7.82
C VAL A 72 -12.74 10.30 6.65
N GLY A 73 -13.29 10.17 5.43
CA GLY A 73 -12.79 10.87 4.24
C GLY A 73 -12.71 12.39 4.43
N TYR A 74 -13.75 13.00 5.01
CA TYR A 74 -13.77 14.43 5.32
C TYR A 74 -12.70 14.80 6.35
N ILE A 75 -12.54 14.02 7.42
CA ILE A 75 -11.49 14.25 8.43
C ILE A 75 -10.10 14.18 7.78
N LEU A 76 -9.87 13.22 6.88
CA LEU A 76 -8.61 13.10 6.14
C LEU A 76 -8.31 14.37 5.33
N THR A 77 -9.31 15.07 4.78
CA THR A 77 -9.07 16.36 4.08
C THR A 77 -8.52 17.48 4.97
N LYS A 78 -8.64 17.35 6.30
CA LYS A 78 -8.12 18.31 7.27
C LYS A 78 -6.71 17.95 7.76
N ILE A 79 -6.21 16.76 7.44
CA ILE A 79 -4.88 16.30 7.81
C ILE A 79 -3.87 16.78 6.76
N ASN A 80 -2.63 17.04 7.20
CA ASN A 80 -1.56 17.40 6.29
C ASN A 80 -1.35 16.30 5.23
N PHE A 81 -1.39 16.67 3.96
CA PHE A 81 -1.22 15.77 2.82
C PHE A 81 0.08 14.96 2.89
N ASP A 82 1.17 15.54 3.40
CA ASP A 82 2.46 14.84 3.54
C ASP A 82 2.36 13.65 4.48
N VAL A 83 1.55 13.75 5.54
CA VAL A 83 1.32 12.66 6.48
C VAL A 83 0.53 11.54 5.80
N ILE A 84 -0.54 11.90 5.08
CA ILE A 84 -1.37 10.93 4.33
C ILE A 84 -0.51 10.19 3.30
N TRP A 85 0.34 10.92 2.58
CA TRP A 85 1.22 10.35 1.57
C TRP A 85 2.24 9.37 2.15
N ARG A 86 2.79 9.68 3.34
CA ARG A 86 3.68 8.76 4.08
C ARG A 86 2.98 7.47 4.50
N TYR A 87 1.75 7.57 5.04
CA TYR A 87 0.95 6.39 5.35
C TYR A 87 0.65 5.54 4.10
N PHE A 88 0.31 6.19 2.99
CA PHE A 88 0.08 5.52 1.71
C PHE A 88 1.35 4.79 1.22
N ALA A 89 2.51 5.46 1.24
CA ALA A 89 3.78 4.90 0.81
C ALA A 89 4.17 3.66 1.64
N TRP A 90 4.11 3.76 2.97
CA TRP A 90 4.44 2.63 3.85
C TRP A 90 3.43 1.48 3.74
N SER A 91 2.13 1.77 3.62
CA SER A 91 1.10 0.74 3.43
C SER A 91 1.36 -0.05 2.14
N ASN A 92 1.68 0.63 1.04
CA ASN A 92 2.04 -0.02 -0.23
C ASN A 92 3.32 -0.84 -0.11
N GLN A 93 4.32 -0.33 0.62
CA GLN A 93 5.56 -1.05 0.85
C GLN A 93 5.33 -2.35 1.63
N THR A 94 4.48 -2.30 2.66
CA THR A 94 4.11 -3.47 3.47
C THR A 94 3.31 -4.48 2.64
N LEU A 95 2.39 -4.02 1.80
CA LEU A 95 1.66 -4.88 0.88
C LEU A 95 2.61 -5.57 -0.12
N ALA A 96 3.53 -4.82 -0.72
CA ALA A 96 4.53 -5.37 -1.62
C ALA A 96 5.41 -6.42 -0.94
N MET A 97 5.82 -6.19 0.31
CA MET A 97 6.55 -7.16 1.13
C MET A 97 5.75 -8.47 1.31
N LEU A 98 4.46 -8.39 1.69
CA LEU A 98 3.61 -9.58 1.87
C LEU A 98 3.41 -10.36 0.57
N VAL A 99 3.17 -9.65 -0.54
CA VAL A 99 3.02 -10.26 -1.86
C VAL A 99 4.32 -10.94 -2.28
N LEU A 100 5.48 -10.31 -2.09
CA LEU A 100 6.78 -10.91 -2.39
C LEU A 100 7.03 -12.19 -1.59
N TRP A 101 6.69 -12.24 -0.30
CA TRP A 101 6.78 -13.46 0.50
C TRP A 101 5.84 -14.56 0.01
N THR A 102 4.61 -14.18 -0.38
CA THR A 102 3.62 -15.10 -0.94
C THR A 102 4.10 -15.67 -2.27
N SER A 103 4.60 -14.82 -3.17
CA SER A 103 5.20 -15.22 -4.45
C SER A 103 6.45 -16.07 -4.27
N ALA A 104 7.32 -15.77 -3.30
CA ALA A 104 8.49 -16.57 -2.98
C ALA A 104 8.10 -17.99 -2.55
N MET A 105 7.08 -18.13 -1.69
CA MET A 105 6.58 -19.44 -1.26
C MET A 105 5.95 -20.21 -2.43
N TYR A 106 5.17 -19.52 -3.27
CA TYR A 106 4.60 -20.11 -4.47
C TYR A 106 5.70 -20.65 -5.40
N LEU A 107 6.73 -19.87 -5.68
CA LEU A 107 7.86 -20.30 -6.53
C LEU A 107 8.60 -21.50 -5.92
N ALA A 108 8.81 -21.48 -4.60
CA ALA A 108 9.53 -22.54 -3.91
C ALA A 108 8.78 -23.88 -3.92
N VAL A 109 7.46 -23.86 -3.66
CA VAL A 109 6.61 -25.06 -3.73
C VAL A 109 6.57 -25.63 -5.14
N ASN A 110 6.56 -24.77 -6.16
CA ASN A 110 6.58 -25.18 -7.57
C ASN A 110 7.99 -25.53 -8.10
N LYS A 111 9.01 -25.67 -7.24
CA LYS A 111 10.40 -25.99 -7.60
C LYS A 111 11.01 -25.01 -8.62
N LYS A 112 10.57 -23.75 -8.63
CA LYS A 112 11.13 -22.65 -9.44
C LYS A 112 12.11 -21.81 -8.62
N ILE A 113 12.83 -20.90 -9.30
CA ILE A 113 13.82 -20.01 -8.68
C ILE A 113 13.13 -19.01 -7.74
N HIS A 114 12.94 -19.38 -6.47
CA HIS A 114 12.29 -18.55 -5.46
C HIS A 114 13.12 -17.32 -5.04
N TRP A 115 14.44 -17.38 -5.19
CA TRP A 115 15.38 -16.33 -4.81
C TRP A 115 15.06 -14.96 -5.42
N ILE A 116 14.48 -14.93 -6.62
CA ILE A 116 14.05 -13.69 -7.30
C ILE A 116 13.03 -12.91 -6.47
N ALA A 117 12.23 -13.59 -5.64
CA ALA A 117 11.27 -12.97 -4.75
C ALA A 117 11.76 -12.96 -3.29
N THR A 118 12.46 -14.00 -2.83
CA THR A 118 12.95 -14.12 -1.44
C THR A 118 13.93 -13.00 -1.06
N ILE A 119 14.86 -12.63 -1.95
CA ILE A 119 15.86 -11.58 -1.67
C ILE A 119 15.16 -10.21 -1.53
N PRO A 120 14.36 -9.75 -2.52
CA PRO A 120 13.59 -8.52 -2.37
C PRO A 120 12.63 -8.56 -1.17
N ALA A 121 11.99 -9.69 -0.88
CA ALA A 121 11.08 -9.82 0.26
C ALA A 121 11.79 -9.56 1.58
N THR A 122 12.97 -10.16 1.78
CA THR A 122 13.77 -10.02 2.99
C THR A 122 14.23 -8.57 3.19
N PHE A 123 14.72 -7.94 2.12
CA PHE A 123 15.09 -6.52 2.14
C PHE A 123 13.89 -5.62 2.44
N MET A 124 12.76 -5.84 1.78
CA MET A 124 11.53 -5.07 2.00
C MET A 124 10.99 -5.24 3.42
N THR A 125 11.20 -6.40 4.06
CA THR A 125 10.90 -6.58 5.49
C THR A 125 11.79 -5.70 6.36
N ALA A 126 13.11 -5.64 6.11
CA ALA A 126 14.00 -4.76 6.86
C ALA A 126 13.57 -3.30 6.74
N VAL A 127 13.28 -2.83 5.52
CA VAL A 127 12.91 -1.42 5.28
C VAL A 127 11.54 -1.10 5.88
N SER A 128 10.54 -1.97 5.69
CA SER A 128 9.18 -1.72 6.22
C SER A 128 9.15 -1.69 7.74
N VAL A 129 9.87 -2.61 8.40
CA VAL A 129 9.95 -2.64 9.88
C VAL A 129 10.74 -1.45 10.40
N THR A 130 11.89 -1.15 9.79
CA THR A 130 12.68 0.04 10.13
C THR A 130 11.86 1.32 10.03
N TYR A 131 11.07 1.45 8.97
CA TYR A 131 10.21 2.62 8.77
C TYR A 131 9.24 2.80 9.95
N ILE A 132 8.55 1.73 10.36
CA ILE A 132 7.61 1.78 11.50
C ILE A 132 8.33 2.17 12.80
N MET A 133 9.56 1.69 13.00
CA MET A 133 10.33 1.95 14.21
C MET A 133 10.81 3.41 14.26
N VAL A 134 11.34 3.93 13.15
CA VAL A 134 12.05 5.23 13.12
C VAL A 134 11.16 6.40 12.72
N ALA A 135 10.14 6.18 11.88
CA ALA A 135 9.33 7.26 11.34
C ALA A 135 8.63 8.07 12.43
N ASN A 136 8.44 9.36 12.16
CA ASN A 136 7.81 10.29 13.09
C ASN A 136 6.35 9.93 13.39
N GLU A 137 5.66 9.31 12.44
CA GLU A 137 4.30 8.81 12.59
C GLU A 137 4.24 7.38 13.16
N GLY A 138 5.39 6.70 13.25
CA GLY A 138 5.53 5.37 13.83
C GLY A 138 5.90 5.44 15.32
N LEU A 139 6.89 4.65 15.73
CA LEU A 139 7.33 4.57 17.13
C LEU A 139 8.36 5.65 17.53
N LYS A 140 8.80 6.49 16.58
CA LYS A 140 9.76 7.59 16.80
C LYS A 140 11.05 7.16 17.50
N LEU A 141 11.48 5.91 17.30
CA LEU A 141 12.70 5.40 17.92
C LEU A 141 13.94 5.96 17.23
N PRO A 142 15.05 6.16 17.97
CA PRO A 142 16.33 6.51 17.37
C PRO A 142 16.75 5.48 16.30
N ALA A 143 17.31 5.96 15.19
CA ALA A 143 17.78 5.09 14.10
C ALA A 143 18.78 4.02 14.56
N ALA A 144 19.58 4.33 15.59
CA ALA A 144 20.50 3.39 16.23
C ALA A 144 19.80 2.14 16.81
N ILE A 145 18.52 2.24 17.17
CA ILE A 145 17.71 1.14 17.68
C ILE A 145 16.83 0.57 16.56
N GLY A 146 16.25 1.43 15.72
CA GLY A 146 15.35 1.02 14.64
C GLY A 146 16.02 0.16 13.57
N TYR A 147 17.27 0.46 13.17
CA TYR A 147 17.98 -0.33 12.15
C TYR A 147 18.31 -1.76 12.61
N PRO A 148 18.89 -1.99 13.81
CA PRO A 148 19.07 -3.36 14.32
C PRO A 148 17.77 -4.15 14.40
N ILE A 149 16.66 -3.53 14.82
CA ILE A 149 15.36 -4.20 14.90
C ILE A 149 14.86 -4.59 13.51
N GLY A 150 14.96 -3.71 12.52
CA GLY A 150 14.59 -4.02 11.14
C GLY A 150 15.40 -5.19 10.57
N ILE A 151 16.72 -5.20 10.80
CA ILE A 151 17.60 -6.30 10.37
C ILE A 151 17.21 -7.61 11.07
N ALA A 152 16.99 -7.57 12.39
CA ALA A 152 16.57 -8.74 13.16
C ALA A 152 15.24 -9.30 12.65
N ALA A 153 14.26 -8.43 12.37
CA ALA A 153 12.97 -8.84 11.83
C ALA A 153 13.10 -9.48 10.44
N ALA A 154 13.96 -8.94 9.56
CA ALA A 154 14.25 -9.53 8.26
C ALA A 154 14.91 -10.91 8.38
N ALA A 155 15.88 -11.06 9.29
CA ALA A 155 16.53 -12.34 9.57
C ALA A 155 15.52 -13.38 10.07
N ILE A 156 14.65 -13.00 11.02
CA ILE A 156 13.59 -13.87 11.54
C ILE A 156 12.62 -14.29 10.43
N ALA A 157 12.14 -13.34 9.62
CA ALA A 157 11.22 -13.63 8.52
C ALA A 157 11.86 -14.59 7.50
N PHE A 158 13.13 -14.37 7.16
CA PHE A 158 13.89 -15.26 6.28
C PHE A 158 14.07 -16.66 6.88
N SER A 159 14.43 -16.77 8.17
CA SER A 159 14.54 -18.06 8.85
C SER A 159 13.22 -18.82 8.87
N ILE A 160 12.10 -18.14 9.18
CA ILE A 160 10.76 -18.73 9.16
C ILE A 160 10.43 -19.23 7.75
N PHE A 161 10.71 -18.42 6.72
CA PHE A 161 10.50 -18.82 5.34
C PHE A 161 11.27 -20.08 4.97
N MET A 162 12.57 -20.15 5.31
CA MET A 162 13.40 -21.32 4.99
C MET A 162 12.90 -22.61 5.66
N VAL A 163 12.43 -22.52 6.91
CA VAL A 163 11.84 -23.67 7.63
C VAL A 163 10.51 -24.10 6.99
N GLN A 164 9.61 -23.15 6.72
CA GLN A 164 8.31 -23.44 6.13
C GLN A 164 8.40 -23.95 4.70
N MET A 165 9.35 -23.42 3.93
CA MET A 165 9.66 -23.87 2.58
C MET A 165 10.06 -25.34 2.59
N LYS A 166 11.03 -25.74 3.42
CA LYS A 166 11.46 -27.14 3.54
C LYS A 166 10.31 -28.06 3.92
N LYS A 167 9.48 -27.64 4.90
CA LYS A 167 8.30 -28.41 5.32
C LYS A 167 7.32 -28.63 4.16
N LYS A 168 6.95 -27.57 3.44
CA LYS A 168 6.00 -27.68 2.33
C LYS A 168 6.56 -28.46 1.16
N THR A 169 7.80 -28.22 0.73
CA THR A 169 8.44 -28.94 -0.37
C THR A 169 8.53 -30.45 -0.10
N ASN A 170 8.84 -30.86 1.14
CA ASN A 170 8.87 -32.27 1.51
C ASN A 170 7.48 -32.92 1.50
N SER A 171 6.43 -32.21 1.94
CA SER A 171 5.06 -32.71 1.86
C SER A 171 4.60 -32.89 0.41
N THR A 172 4.89 -31.95 -0.49
CA THR A 172 4.52 -32.08 -1.92
C THR A 172 5.30 -33.18 -2.63
N ALA A 173 6.52 -33.51 -2.15
CA ALA A 173 7.30 -34.63 -2.66
C ALA A 173 6.79 -36.01 -2.20
N PHE A 174 6.01 -36.08 -1.12
CA PHE A 174 5.43 -37.31 -0.59
C PHE A 174 4.07 -37.65 -1.21
N GLU A 175 3.43 -36.68 -1.89
CA GLU A 175 2.16 -36.86 -2.61
C GLU A 175 2.33 -37.22 -4.10
N LEU A 176 3.58 -37.32 -4.59
CA LEU A 176 3.94 -37.73 -5.95
C LEU A 176 4.63 -39.10 -5.93
#